data_AF-A0AAD6RUG6-F1
#
_entry.id   AF-A0AAD6RUG6-F1
#
_cell.length_a   1.000
_cell.length_b   1.000
_cell.length_c   1.000
_cell.angle_alpha   90.00
_cell.angle_beta   90.00
_cell.angle_gamma   90.00
#
_symmetry.space_group_name_H-M   'P 1'
#
loop_
_entity.id
_entity.type
_entity.pdbx_description
1 polymer ?
#
loop_
_entity_poly.entity_id
_entity_poly.type
_entity_poly.pdbx_seq_one_letter_code
_entity_poly.pdbx_strand_id
1 'polypeptide(L)'
;MIGDQNRVCDTIISWNNKASDADSNGTVLGTYRSASVTIESDYFCATGITFENTVVAEPGGQGMQAVAMRVSSKKAFFYKVRVLGAQDTLLDESGTHYFYKCHIQGSIDFIFGRAKSLFQVI
;
A
#
# COMPACT_ATOMS: atom_id res chain seq x y z
N MET A 1 -0.46 -2.47 -14.72
CA MET A 1 -1.15 -3.61 -14.08
C MET A 1 -2.65 -3.42 -14.22
N ILE A 2 -3.39 -4.44 -14.67
CA ILE A 2 -4.84 -4.34 -14.94
C ILE A 2 -5.50 -5.56 -14.32
N GLY A 3 -6.47 -5.33 -13.42
CA GLY A 3 -7.37 -6.36 -12.89
C GLY A 3 -8.78 -6.27 -13.47
N ASP A 4 -9.77 -6.89 -12.82
CA ASP A 4 -11.18 -6.82 -13.24
C ASP A 4 -11.75 -5.39 -13.02
N GLN A 5 -12.08 -4.72 -14.13
CA GLN A 5 -12.59 -3.34 -14.12
C GLN A 5 -14.05 -3.22 -13.66
N ASN A 6 -14.79 -4.33 -13.67
CA ASN A 6 -16.18 -4.40 -13.24
C ASN A 6 -16.27 -4.82 -11.76
N ARG A 7 -15.28 -5.55 -11.25
CA ARG A 7 -15.22 -6.05 -9.87
C ARG A 7 -13.81 -5.91 -9.30
N VAL A 8 -13.49 -4.72 -8.80
CA VAL A 8 -12.17 -4.40 -8.22
C VAL A 8 -11.81 -5.31 -7.03
N CYS A 9 -12.81 -5.91 -6.38
CA CYS A 9 -12.66 -6.86 -5.29
C CYS A 9 -12.23 -8.28 -5.72
N ASP A 10 -12.22 -8.61 -7.01
CA ASP A 10 -11.93 -9.97 -7.46
C ASP A 10 -10.43 -10.16 -7.74
N THR A 11 -9.73 -9.09 -8.10
CA THR A 11 -8.27 -9.11 -8.29
C THR A 11 -7.60 -8.53 -7.05
N ILE A 12 -7.02 -9.39 -6.21
CA ILE A 12 -6.39 -9.01 -4.94
C ILE A 12 -4.95 -9.54 -4.90
N ILE A 13 -4.00 -8.66 -4.57
CA ILE A 13 -2.69 -9.06 -4.06
C ILE A 13 -2.70 -8.79 -2.55
N SER A 14 -2.54 -9.85 -1.76
CA SER A 14 -2.63 -9.81 -0.30
C SER A 14 -1.42 -10.48 0.34
N TRP A 15 -0.93 -9.89 1.43
CA TRP A 15 0.08 -10.48 2.31
C TRP A 15 -0.17 -10.08 3.77
N ASN A 16 0.71 -10.46 4.69
CA ASN A 16 0.49 -10.30 6.14
C ASN A 16 1.77 -10.03 6.96
N ASN A 17 2.81 -9.45 6.37
CA ASN A 17 3.99 -9.03 7.12
C ASN A 17 3.71 -7.76 7.93
N LYS A 18 4.20 -7.70 9.17
CA LYS A 18 4.30 -6.47 9.97
C LYS A 18 5.76 -6.07 10.21
N ALA A 19 5.99 -4.84 10.64
CA ALA A 19 7.32 -4.29 10.84
C ALA A 19 8.17 -5.09 11.83
N SER A 20 7.56 -5.71 12.83
CA SER A 20 8.25 -6.56 13.82
C SER A 20 8.53 -7.99 13.37
N ASP A 21 8.02 -8.43 12.21
CA ASP A 21 8.38 -9.75 11.67
C ASP A 21 9.85 -9.79 11.27
N ALA A 22 10.40 -11.01 11.23
CA ALA A 22 11.78 -11.25 10.80
C ALA A 22 11.80 -12.01 9.47
N ASP A 23 12.79 -11.71 8.64
CA ASP A 23 13.10 -12.51 7.46
C ASP A 23 13.79 -13.85 7.84
N SER A 24 14.12 -14.66 6.82
CA SER A 24 14.76 -15.97 7.02
C SER A 24 16.12 -15.90 7.72
N ASN A 25 16.75 -14.72 7.77
CA ASN A 25 18.03 -14.50 8.44
C ASN A 25 17.84 -13.95 9.87
N GLY A 26 16.60 -13.85 10.36
CA GLY A 26 16.29 -13.27 11.66
C GLY A 26 16.35 -11.74 11.70
N THR A 27 16.46 -11.07 10.55
CA THR A 27 16.50 -9.60 10.50
C THR A 27 15.09 -9.05 10.49
N VAL A 28 14.79 -8.14 11.43
CA VAL A 28 13.50 -7.46 11.51
C VAL A 28 13.23 -6.67 10.22
N LEU A 29 12.03 -6.81 9.67
CA LEU A 29 11.64 -6.20 8.40
C LEU A 29 11.60 -4.67 8.49
N GLY A 30 11.06 -4.14 9.58
CA GLY A 30 10.68 -2.74 9.70
C GLY A 30 9.50 -2.39 8.78
N THR A 31 8.98 -1.16 8.92
CA THR A 31 7.85 -0.67 8.12
C THR A 31 8.09 -0.78 6.62
N TYR A 32 9.31 -0.47 6.18
CA TYR A 32 9.65 -0.46 4.75
C TYR A 32 9.48 -1.85 4.10
N ARG A 33 9.98 -2.90 4.74
CA ARG A 33 9.97 -4.27 4.18
C ARG A 33 8.71 -5.06 4.53
N SER A 34 7.76 -4.46 5.26
CA SER A 34 6.45 -5.07 5.51
C SER A 34 5.49 -4.92 4.32
N ALA A 35 5.86 -4.15 3.30
CA ALA A 35 5.07 -3.90 2.10
C ALA A 35 4.66 -5.19 1.37
N SER A 36 3.36 -5.40 1.17
CA SER A 36 2.82 -6.51 0.38
C SER A 36 3.18 -6.35 -1.10
N VAL A 37 3.18 -5.10 -1.60
CA VAL A 37 3.67 -4.75 -2.93
C VAL A 37 4.55 -3.51 -2.85
N THR A 38 5.70 -3.56 -3.52
CA THR A 38 6.62 -2.42 -3.72
C THR A 38 6.66 -2.02 -5.19
N ILE A 39 6.42 -0.75 -5.48
CA ILE A 39 6.42 -0.17 -6.83
C ILE A 39 7.55 0.85 -6.91
N GLU A 40 8.58 0.53 -7.71
CA GLU A 40 9.77 1.40 -7.90
C GLU A 40 9.95 1.83 -9.37
N SER A 41 9.04 1.44 -10.25
CA SER A 41 9.10 1.79 -11.67
C SER A 41 8.41 3.11 -11.95
N ASP A 42 9.11 4.02 -12.62
CA ASP A 42 8.50 5.24 -13.17
C ASP A 42 7.38 4.89 -14.17
N TYR A 43 6.38 5.77 -14.26
CA TYR A 43 5.20 5.63 -15.13
C TYR A 43 4.34 4.38 -14.87
N PHE A 44 4.45 3.77 -13.69
CA PHE A 44 3.62 2.64 -13.34
C PHE A 44 2.13 3.04 -13.32
N CYS A 45 1.30 2.24 -13.99
CA CYS A 45 -0.16 2.42 -14.00
C CYS A 45 -0.84 1.18 -13.43
N ALA A 46 -1.83 1.37 -12.55
CA ALA A 46 -2.68 0.28 -12.05
C ALA A 46 -4.17 0.64 -12.12
N THR A 47 -5.00 -0.34 -12.47
CA THR A 47 -6.46 -0.18 -12.45
C THR A 47 -7.23 -1.46 -12.16
N GLY A 48 -8.34 -1.35 -11.43
CA GLY A 48 -9.25 -2.46 -11.12
C GLY A 48 -8.61 -3.57 -10.28
N ILE A 49 -7.72 -3.20 -9.35
CA ILE A 49 -7.01 -4.13 -8.48
C ILE A 49 -7.00 -3.65 -7.03
N THR A 50 -6.97 -4.61 -6.09
CA THR A 50 -6.78 -4.39 -4.66
C THR A 50 -5.38 -4.81 -4.21
N PHE A 51 -4.70 -3.94 -3.47
CA PHE A 51 -3.50 -4.24 -2.69
C PHE A 51 -3.86 -4.27 -1.21
N GLU A 52 -3.46 -5.31 -0.49
CA GLU A 52 -3.88 -5.53 0.89
C GLU A 52 -2.76 -6.05 1.77
N ASN A 53 -2.69 -5.53 3.00
CA ASN A 53 -1.98 -6.16 4.10
C ASN A 53 -2.99 -6.51 5.21
N THR A 54 -3.05 -7.77 5.60
CA THR A 54 -4.10 -8.32 6.47
C THR A 54 -3.79 -8.25 7.97
N VAL A 55 -2.65 -7.67 8.35
CA VAL A 55 -2.31 -7.46 9.76
C VAL A 55 -3.35 -6.55 10.41
N VAL A 56 -3.93 -7.04 11.51
CA VAL A 56 -4.82 -6.26 12.38
C VAL A 56 -3.98 -5.70 13.52
N ALA A 57 -3.89 -4.38 13.62
CA ALA A 57 -3.18 -3.72 14.71
C ALA A 57 -3.99 -3.85 16.01
N GLU A 58 -3.41 -4.50 17.02
CA GLU A 58 -4.01 -4.56 18.36
C GLU A 58 -3.66 -3.31 19.18
N PRO A 59 -4.60 -2.79 20.01
CA PRO A 59 -4.32 -1.67 20.90
C PRO A 59 -3.13 -1.96 21.82
N GLY A 60 -2.09 -1.10 21.76
CA GLY A 60 -0.88 -1.25 22.56
C GLY A 60 0.19 -2.18 21.96
N GLY A 61 -0.07 -2.82 20.81
CA GLY A 61 0.91 -3.63 20.10
C GLY A 61 2.07 -2.80 19.56
N GLN A 62 3.30 -3.26 19.79
CA GLN A 62 4.52 -2.63 19.27
C GLN A 62 4.92 -3.25 17.93
N GLY A 63 5.36 -2.44 16.96
CA GLY A 63 5.84 -2.94 15.67
C GLY A 63 4.76 -3.53 14.77
N MET A 64 3.52 -3.04 14.88
CA MET A 64 2.34 -3.51 14.15
C MET A 64 2.14 -2.83 12.79
N GLN A 65 3.05 -1.94 12.38
CA GLN A 65 2.99 -1.26 11.08
C GLN A 65 3.03 -2.27 9.94
N ALA A 66 2.11 -2.17 8.99
CA ALA A 66 1.90 -3.19 7.98
C ALA A 66 1.48 -2.57 6.65
N VAL A 67 2.48 -2.39 5.76
CA VAL A 67 2.28 -1.70 4.50
C VAL A 67 1.59 -2.63 3.49
N ALA A 68 0.49 -2.17 2.90
CA ALA A 68 -0.19 -2.86 1.81
C ALA A 68 0.45 -2.50 0.47
N MET A 69 0.71 -1.22 0.24
CA MET A 69 1.38 -0.74 -0.96
C MET A 69 2.42 0.31 -0.62
N ARG A 70 3.62 0.10 -1.13
CA ARG A 70 4.74 1.04 -1.10
C ARG A 70 4.99 1.54 -2.51
N VAL A 71 5.03 2.84 -2.71
CA VAL A 71 5.28 3.46 -4.03
C VAL A 71 6.37 4.52 -3.96
N SER A 72 7.41 4.32 -4.77
CA SER A 72 8.54 5.24 -4.93
C SER A 72 8.84 5.39 -6.41
N SER A 73 8.11 6.27 -7.08
CA SER A 73 8.13 6.37 -8.54
C SER A 73 7.79 7.76 -9.05
N LYS A 74 8.26 8.11 -10.24
CA LYS A 74 7.79 9.33 -10.92
C LYS A 74 6.62 9.00 -11.83
N LYS A 75 5.59 9.84 -11.74
CA LYS A 75 4.39 9.83 -12.59
C LYS A 75 3.60 8.51 -12.55
N ALA A 76 3.49 7.85 -11.39
CA ALA A 76 2.59 6.71 -11.29
C ALA A 76 1.12 7.14 -11.22
N PHE A 77 0.26 6.32 -11.82
CA PHE A 77 -1.17 6.58 -11.91
C PHE A 77 -1.97 5.36 -11.43
N PHE A 78 -2.88 5.62 -10.50
CA PHE A 78 -3.76 4.61 -9.92
C PHE A 78 -5.21 5.02 -10.20
N TYR A 79 -5.95 4.18 -10.90
CA TYR A 79 -7.35 4.42 -11.22
C TYR A 79 -8.22 3.28 -10.71
N LYS A 80 -9.25 3.55 -9.90
CA LYS A 80 -10.10 2.48 -9.33
C LYS A 80 -9.27 1.37 -8.65
N VAL A 81 -8.27 1.78 -7.86
CA VAL A 81 -7.45 0.88 -7.05
C VAL A 81 -7.93 0.91 -5.61
N ARG A 82 -7.87 -0.24 -4.94
CA ARG A 82 -8.09 -0.35 -3.50
C ARG A 82 -6.77 -0.60 -2.80
N VAL A 83 -6.52 0.09 -1.69
CA VAL A 83 -5.36 -0.16 -0.83
C VAL A 83 -5.87 -0.35 0.60
N LEU A 84 -5.76 -1.55 1.13
CA LEU A 84 -6.42 -1.97 2.37
C LEU A 84 -5.40 -2.40 3.42
N GLY A 85 -5.55 -1.91 4.65
CA GLY A 85 -4.71 -2.30 5.77
C GLY A 85 -5.21 -1.71 7.09
N ALA A 86 -4.34 -1.73 8.10
CA ALA A 86 -4.57 -1.09 9.39
C ALA A 86 -3.60 0.09 9.59
N GLN A 87 -2.49 -0.13 10.30
CA GLN A 87 -1.45 0.89 10.52
C GLN A 87 -0.46 0.91 9.34
N ASP A 88 -0.12 2.10 8.85
CA ASP A 88 0.85 2.32 7.75
C ASP A 88 0.42 1.69 6.41
N THR A 89 -0.88 1.71 6.07
CA THR A 89 -1.42 1.04 4.86
C THR A 89 -0.73 1.43 3.55
N LEU A 90 -0.64 2.72 3.21
CA LEU A 90 -0.02 3.22 1.99
C LEU A 90 1.24 4.02 2.32
N LEU A 91 2.39 3.45 2.01
CA LEU A 91 3.67 4.14 2.00
C LEU A 91 3.86 4.86 0.66
N ASP A 92 3.38 6.10 0.60
CA ASP A 92 3.55 7.04 -0.50
C ASP A 92 4.95 7.69 -0.47
N GLU A 93 5.98 6.85 -0.61
CA GLU A 93 7.35 7.15 -0.21
C GLU A 93 7.94 8.37 -0.92
N SER A 94 8.03 8.36 -2.24
CA SER A 94 8.71 9.42 -2.99
C SER A 94 8.24 9.51 -4.45
N GLY A 95 8.45 10.68 -5.06
CA GLY A 95 8.13 10.93 -6.47
C GLY A 95 6.81 11.68 -6.67
N THR A 96 6.06 11.34 -7.71
CA THR A 96 4.81 12.04 -8.07
C THR A 96 3.72 11.05 -8.47
N HIS A 97 2.60 11.03 -7.76
CA HIS A 97 1.55 10.05 -7.98
C HIS A 97 0.18 10.70 -8.13
N TYR A 98 -0.68 10.03 -8.88
CA TYR A 98 -2.07 10.45 -9.02
C TYR A 98 -3.01 9.27 -8.73
N PHE A 99 -3.79 9.41 -7.65
CA PHE A 99 -4.78 8.45 -7.20
C PHE A 99 -6.17 8.97 -7.56
N TYR A 100 -6.78 8.36 -8.57
CA TYR A 100 -8.07 8.78 -9.10
C TYR A 100 -9.15 7.70 -8.85
N LYS A 101 -10.25 8.07 -8.19
CA LYS A 101 -11.32 7.12 -7.81
C LYS A 101 -10.80 5.91 -7.06
N CYS A 102 -9.77 6.09 -6.23
CA CYS A 102 -9.20 5.04 -5.41
C CYS A 102 -9.89 4.99 -4.05
N HIS A 103 -9.85 3.83 -3.41
CA HIS A 103 -10.31 3.65 -2.04
C HIS A 103 -9.14 3.16 -1.18
N ILE A 104 -8.76 3.97 -0.20
CA ILE A 104 -7.63 3.68 0.70
C ILE A 104 -8.19 3.60 2.12
N GLN A 105 -7.96 2.47 2.78
CA GLN A 105 -8.51 2.18 4.11
C GLN A 105 -7.39 1.83 5.09
N GLY A 106 -7.42 2.45 6.26
CA GLY A 106 -6.59 2.06 7.41
C GLY A 106 -6.97 2.81 8.68
N SER A 107 -6.16 2.65 9.73
CA SER A 107 -6.40 3.20 11.06
C SER A 107 -5.45 4.35 11.40
N ILE A 108 -4.14 4.08 11.51
CA ILE A 108 -3.11 5.03 11.96
C ILE A 108 -2.13 5.25 10.82
N ASP A 109 -1.80 6.51 10.52
CA ASP A 109 -0.86 6.92 9.48
C ASP A 109 -1.06 6.18 8.15
N PHE A 110 -2.32 5.87 7.82
CA PHE A 110 -2.66 4.94 6.75
C PHE A 110 -2.32 5.46 5.34
N ILE A 111 -2.01 6.75 5.21
CA ILE A 111 -1.30 7.34 4.08
C ILE A 111 -0.15 8.16 4.65
N PHE A 112 1.09 7.78 4.32
CA PHE A 112 2.29 8.43 4.85
C PHE A 112 3.43 8.37 3.85
N GLY A 113 4.41 9.28 3.98
CA GLY A 113 5.56 9.37 3.07
C GLY A 113 5.87 10.80 2.66
N ARG A 114 6.63 10.96 1.57
CA ARG A 114 7.21 12.25 1.14
C ARG A 114 6.89 12.59 -0.31
N ALA A 115 6.09 11.77 -1.00
CA ALA A 115 5.76 11.98 -2.40
C ALA A 115 4.88 13.22 -2.61
N LYS A 116 4.89 13.74 -3.83
CA LYS A 116 3.98 14.81 -4.28
C LYS A 116 2.78 14.16 -4.95
N SER A 117 1.73 13.92 -4.19
CA SER A 117 0.59 13.12 -4.65
C SER A 117 -0.71 13.90 -4.67
N LEU A 118 -1.54 13.62 -5.67
CA LEU A 118 -2.92 14.09 -5.75
C LEU A 118 -3.87 12.91 -5.51
N PHE A 119 -4.78 13.07 -4.55
CA PHE A 119 -5.86 12.13 -4.28
C PHE A 119 -7.17 12.79 -4.69
N GLN A 120 -7.84 12.25 -5.72
CA GLN A 120 -9.06 12.82 -6.26
C GLN A 120 -10.25 11.86 -6.13
N VAL A 121 -11.25 12.35 -5.39
CA VAL A 121 -12.56 11.72 -5.20
C VAL A 121 -13.57 12.46 -6.08
N ILE A 122 -14.38 11.74 -6.87
CA ILE A 122 -15.56 12.29 -7.57
C ILE A 122 -16.72 11.32 -7.41
#